data_AF-A0A1G9A1C4-F1
#
_entry.id   AF-A0A1G9A1C4-F1
#
_cell.length_a   1.000
_cell.length_b   1.000
_cell.length_c   1.000
_cell.angle_alpha   90.00
_cell.angle_beta   90.00
_cell.angle_gamma   90.00
#
_symmetry.space_group_name_H-M   'P 1'
#
loop_
_entity.id
_entity.type
_entity.pdbx_description
1 polymer ?
#
loop_
_entity_poly.entity_id
_entity_poly.type
_entity_poly.pdbx_seq_one_letter_code
_entity_poly.pdbx_strand_id
1 'polypeptide(L)'
;MTKNIILICLAILLLFGVASSCKNMNSEETTEMDTIAQKEVKVAAHQILTSWLVEGIEGIQFLNTSKWKIDDQVFLNSSNDKGYLLLLNQDKDLQAALDYVQVMYASKEDGKWNIYLESLPNFVIPRKKENGSFVANTLNQLAAAGEKEIGRQYRSDNGQINDEFINKEFNEDLKKNHQRFLSRKIKN
;
A
#
# COMPACT_ATOMS: atom_id res chain seq x y z
N MET A 1 -54.27 7.38 -15.68
CA MET A 1 -53.55 6.10 -15.57
C MET A 1 -53.51 5.44 -16.93
N THR A 2 -52.48 5.72 -17.72
CA THR A 2 -52.20 5.07 -18.99
C THR A 2 -51.00 4.16 -18.79
N LYS A 3 -51.24 2.85 -18.93
CA LYS A 3 -50.25 1.79 -18.76
C LYS A 3 -49.47 1.64 -20.07
N ASN A 4 -48.15 1.83 -20.03
CA ASN A 4 -47.26 1.54 -21.15
C ASN A 4 -47.08 0.03 -21.30
N ILE A 5 -47.47 -0.48 -22.47
CA ILE A 5 -47.33 -1.87 -22.89
C ILE A 5 -46.08 -1.97 -23.76
N ILE A 6 -45.08 -2.66 -23.19
CA ILE A 6 -44.15 -3.62 -23.80
C ILE A 6 -43.90 -3.46 -25.31
N LEU A 7 -42.71 -2.96 -25.67
CA LEU A 7 -42.12 -3.10 -27.00
C LEU A 7 -41.09 -4.24 -26.96
N ILE A 8 -41.44 -5.38 -27.55
CA ILE A 8 -40.52 -6.48 -27.84
C ILE A 8 -39.81 -6.12 -29.15
N CYS A 9 -38.52 -5.77 -29.07
CA CYS A 9 -37.64 -5.75 -30.24
C CYS A 9 -36.69 -6.96 -30.15
N LEU A 10 -37.10 -8.06 -30.78
CA LEU A 10 -36.23 -9.16 -31.16
C LEU A 10 -35.19 -8.62 -32.16
N ALA A 11 -33.96 -8.43 -31.71
CA ALA A 11 -32.83 -8.20 -32.61
C ALA A 11 -32.25 -9.56 -33.02
N ILE A 12 -32.44 -9.87 -34.31
CA ILE A 12 -31.99 -11.09 -34.99
C ILE A 12 -30.46 -11.07 -35.10
N LEU A 13 -29.80 -12.07 -34.52
CA LEU A 13 -28.38 -12.37 -34.72
C LEU A 13 -28.15 -12.85 -36.16
N LEU A 14 -27.65 -11.97 -37.01
CA LEU A 14 -27.08 -12.34 -38.31
C LEU A 14 -25.62 -12.77 -38.11
N LEU A 15 -25.41 -14.08 -38.08
CA LEU A 15 -24.09 -14.70 -38.21
C LEU A 15 -23.66 -14.64 -39.68
N PHE A 16 -22.87 -13.62 -40.03
CA PHE A 16 -22.01 -13.67 -41.21
C PHE A 16 -20.56 -13.61 -40.77
N GLY A 17 -19.86 -14.72 -41.00
CA GLY A 17 -18.42 -14.80 -40.83
C GLY A 17 -17.69 -13.92 -41.84
N VAL A 18 -16.70 -13.20 -41.34
CA VAL A 18 -15.56 -12.78 -42.15
C VAL A 18 -14.32 -13.12 -41.35
N ALA A 19 -13.47 -13.96 -41.95
CA ALA A 19 -12.16 -14.31 -41.44
C ALA A 19 -11.35 -13.03 -41.21
N SER A 20 -11.20 -12.64 -39.95
CA SER A 20 -10.28 -11.58 -39.56
C SER A 20 -8.96 -12.23 -39.18
N SER A 21 -7.97 -11.99 -40.04
CA SER A 21 -6.56 -12.23 -39.79
C SER A 21 -6.21 -11.80 -38.37
N CYS A 22 -5.84 -12.77 -37.52
CA CYS A 22 -5.21 -12.49 -36.23
C CYS A 22 -3.86 -11.81 -36.50
N LYS A 23 -3.87 -10.49 -36.62
CA LYS A 23 -2.69 -9.69 -36.35
C LYS A 23 -2.40 -9.85 -34.87
N ASN A 24 -1.34 -10.60 -34.57
CA ASN A 24 -0.63 -10.51 -33.30
C ASN A 24 -0.28 -9.03 -33.08
N MET A 25 -1.08 -8.34 -32.26
CA MET A 25 -0.66 -7.08 -31.68
C MET A 25 0.31 -7.42 -30.56
N ASN A 26 1.52 -6.92 -30.77
CA ASN A 26 2.67 -7.03 -29.89
C ASN A 26 2.34 -6.66 -28.45
N SER A 27 2.90 -7.48 -27.55
CA SER A 27 3.43 -7.15 -26.23
C SER A 27 2.65 -6.10 -25.44
N GLU A 28 1.84 -6.59 -24.51
CA GLU A 28 1.73 -5.93 -23.20
C GLU A 28 3.15 -5.70 -22.67
N GLU A 29 3.68 -4.48 -22.84
CA GLU A 29 4.68 -3.94 -21.93
C GLU A 29 3.98 -3.84 -20.57
N THR A 30 3.90 -4.97 -19.89
CA THR A 30 3.79 -5.00 -18.45
C THR A 30 4.97 -4.19 -17.96
N THR A 31 4.71 -3.01 -17.41
CA THR A 31 5.72 -2.15 -16.82
C THR A 31 6.37 -2.95 -15.70
N GLU A 32 7.46 -3.62 -16.02
CA GLU A 32 8.16 -4.49 -15.09
C GLU A 32 8.72 -3.57 -14.00
N MET A 33 8.18 -3.72 -12.80
CA MET A 33 8.43 -2.80 -11.71
C MET A 33 9.90 -2.89 -11.31
N ASP A 34 10.60 -1.76 -11.24
CA ASP A 34 12.06 -1.74 -11.06
C ASP A 34 12.47 -2.42 -9.74
N THR A 35 13.02 -3.63 -9.85
CA THR A 35 13.42 -4.45 -8.71
C THR A 35 14.58 -3.84 -7.92
N ILE A 36 15.39 -2.98 -8.54
CA ILE A 36 16.48 -2.25 -7.89
C ILE A 36 15.89 -1.17 -7.00
N ALA A 37 15.02 -0.30 -7.56
CA ALA A 37 14.38 0.77 -6.82
C ALA A 37 13.60 0.24 -5.61
N GLN A 38 12.86 -0.86 -5.78
CA GLN A 38 12.14 -1.53 -4.69
C GLN A 38 13.06 -2.04 -3.59
N LYS A 39 14.21 -2.62 -3.94
CA LYS A 39 15.19 -3.10 -2.98
C LYS A 39 15.83 -1.93 -2.22
N GLU A 40 16.23 -0.88 -2.93
CA GLU A 40 16.84 0.32 -2.34
C GLU A 40 15.91 0.96 -1.30
N VAL A 41 14.65 1.19 -1.66
CA VAL A 41 13.70 1.85 -0.77
C VAL A 41 13.38 1.01 0.47
N LYS A 42 13.28 -0.32 0.34
CA LYS A 42 13.10 -1.22 1.50
C LYS A 42 14.29 -1.18 2.45
N VAL A 43 15.52 -1.17 1.91
CA VAL A 43 16.74 -1.03 2.71
C VAL A 43 16.75 0.31 3.45
N ALA A 44 16.46 1.41 2.75
CA ALA A 44 16.40 2.74 3.33
C ALA A 44 15.34 2.84 4.45
N ALA A 45 14.13 2.33 4.20
CA ALA A 45 13.06 2.28 5.19
C ALA A 45 13.46 1.48 6.43
N HIS A 46 14.10 0.33 6.27
CA HIS A 46 14.55 -0.46 7.42
C HIS A 46 15.60 0.30 8.25
N GLN A 47 16.57 0.92 7.59
CA GLN A 47 17.62 1.70 8.23
C GLN A 47 17.06 2.91 9.00
N ILE A 48 16.14 3.65 8.36
CA ILE A 48 15.52 4.84 8.95
C ILE A 48 14.66 4.49 10.16
N LEU A 49 13.80 3.46 10.05
CA LEU A 49 13.00 2.98 11.19
C LEU A 49 13.89 2.56 12.36
N THR A 50 14.98 1.84 12.08
CA THR A 50 15.94 1.42 13.10
C THR A 50 16.61 2.63 13.76
N SER A 51 17.01 3.65 12.99
CA SER A 51 17.58 4.90 13.53
C SER A 51 16.59 5.61 14.46
N TRP A 52 15.34 5.80 14.00
CA TRP A 52 14.31 6.43 14.80
C TRP A 52 14.02 5.68 16.11
N LEU A 53 14.14 4.33 16.11
CA LEU A 53 13.94 3.53 17.33
C LEU A 53 15.04 3.83 18.35
N VAL A 54 16.29 3.84 17.89
CA VAL A 54 17.46 4.17 18.71
C VAL A 54 17.41 5.61 19.22
N GLU A 55 16.94 6.53 18.40
CA GLU A 55 16.80 7.95 18.75
C GLU A 55 15.64 8.26 19.70
N GLY A 56 14.81 7.27 20.04
CA GLY A 56 13.71 7.44 20.97
C GLY A 56 12.51 8.20 20.37
N ILE A 57 12.30 8.16 19.05
CA ILE A 57 11.16 8.82 18.39
C ILE A 57 9.86 8.16 18.85
N GLU A 58 9.05 8.87 19.64
CA GLU A 58 7.88 8.36 20.36
C GLU A 58 6.92 7.60 19.47
N GLY A 59 6.59 8.16 18.30
CA GLY A 59 5.59 7.66 17.38
C GLY A 59 5.90 6.30 16.74
N ILE A 60 7.05 5.69 17.00
CA ILE A 60 7.38 4.33 16.54
C ILE A 60 7.84 3.37 17.66
N GLN A 61 7.86 3.82 18.92
CA GLN A 61 8.41 3.03 20.01
C GLN A 61 7.59 1.77 20.31
N PHE A 62 6.32 1.75 19.89
CA PHE A 62 5.49 0.54 19.93
C PHE A 62 6.10 -0.64 19.15
N LEU A 63 6.99 -0.40 18.18
CA LEU A 63 7.65 -1.48 17.43
C LEU A 63 8.56 -2.34 18.32
N ASN A 64 9.07 -1.81 19.44
CA ASN A 64 9.89 -2.58 20.39
C ASN A 64 9.09 -3.73 21.03
N THR A 65 7.79 -3.52 21.24
CA THR A 65 6.86 -4.52 21.79
C THR A 65 6.17 -5.36 20.72
N SER A 66 6.58 -5.22 19.46
CA SER A 66 5.94 -5.90 18.33
C SER A 66 6.89 -6.78 17.55
N LYS A 67 6.34 -7.71 16.78
CA LYS A 67 6.99 -8.31 15.62
C LYS A 67 6.61 -7.48 14.40
N TRP A 68 7.58 -6.88 13.74
CA TRP A 68 7.33 -6.04 12.58
C TRP A 68 8.19 -6.41 11.38
N LYS A 69 7.71 -6.08 10.18
CA LYS A 69 8.51 -6.10 8.94
C LYS A 69 8.02 -5.00 8.00
N ILE A 70 8.91 -4.57 7.10
CA ILE A 70 8.47 -3.90 5.88
C ILE A 70 7.98 -4.98 4.93
N ASP A 71 6.83 -4.75 4.32
CA ASP A 71 6.24 -5.69 3.39
C ASP A 71 7.10 -5.89 2.15
N ASP A 72 6.91 -7.04 1.49
CA ASP A 72 7.70 -7.40 0.32
C ASP A 72 7.30 -6.59 -0.91
N GLN A 73 6.01 -6.27 -1.03
CA GLN A 73 5.46 -5.43 -2.08
C GLN A 73 5.74 -3.95 -1.82
N VAL A 74 6.20 -3.26 -2.87
CA VAL A 74 6.36 -1.80 -2.89
C VAL A 74 5.47 -1.24 -4.00
N PHE A 75 4.89 -0.07 -3.77
CA PHE A 75 3.97 0.59 -4.69
C PHE A 75 4.61 1.88 -5.21
N LEU A 76 5.45 1.76 -6.23
CA LEU A 76 6.17 2.90 -6.83
C LEU A 76 5.34 3.56 -7.93
N ASN A 77 5.51 4.87 -8.13
CA ASN A 77 5.02 5.54 -9.33
C ASN A 77 5.80 5.09 -10.57
N SER A 78 5.32 5.45 -11.74
CA SER A 78 5.94 5.07 -13.02
C SER A 78 7.36 5.60 -13.19
N SER A 79 7.74 6.64 -12.44
CA SER A 79 9.10 7.20 -12.42
C SER A 79 10.05 6.51 -11.44
N ASN A 80 9.55 5.56 -10.63
CA ASN A 80 10.30 4.86 -9.58
C ASN A 80 11.02 5.81 -8.59
N ASP A 81 10.49 7.01 -8.38
CA ASP A 81 11.07 8.03 -7.50
C ASP A 81 10.18 8.33 -6.29
N LYS A 82 8.93 7.86 -6.29
CA LYS A 82 7.99 8.01 -5.17
C LYS A 82 7.16 6.74 -5.01
N GLY A 83 6.67 6.49 -3.80
CA GLY A 83 5.78 5.36 -3.58
C GLY A 83 5.37 5.13 -2.15
N TYR A 84 4.64 4.04 -1.96
CA TYR A 84 4.21 3.56 -0.65
C TYR A 84 4.92 2.26 -0.29
N LEU A 85 5.19 2.11 1.00
CA LEU A 85 5.55 0.84 1.63
C LEU A 85 4.54 0.53 2.73
N LEU A 86 4.40 -0.74 3.07
CA LEU A 86 3.60 -1.18 4.21
C LEU A 86 4.52 -1.62 5.35
N LEU A 87 4.34 -1.02 6.52
CA LEU A 87 4.94 -1.47 7.77
C LEU A 87 3.93 -2.37 8.47
N LEU A 88 4.23 -3.66 8.49
CA LEU A 88 3.39 -4.69 9.11
C LEU A 88 3.78 -4.81 10.57
N ASN A 89 2.79 -4.69 11.45
CA ASN A 89 3.01 -4.66 12.89
C ASN A 89 2.06 -5.64 13.60
N GLN A 90 2.65 -6.71 14.13
CA GLN A 90 1.97 -7.70 14.95
C GLN A 90 2.37 -7.48 16.42
N ASP A 91 1.40 -7.14 17.27
CA ASP A 91 1.65 -6.96 18.71
C ASP A 91 2.10 -8.29 19.37
N LYS A 92 3.06 -8.27 20.29
CA LYS A 92 3.47 -9.49 21.02
C LYS A 92 2.56 -9.80 22.20
N ASP A 93 1.72 -8.86 22.65
CA ASP A 93 0.73 -9.11 23.70
C ASP A 93 -0.36 -10.07 23.19
N LEU A 94 -0.57 -11.18 23.89
CA LEU A 94 -1.59 -12.18 23.58
C LEU A 94 -3.01 -11.69 23.91
N GLN A 95 -3.14 -10.62 24.70
CA GLN A 95 -4.41 -9.97 25.02
C GLN A 95 -4.75 -8.81 24.08
N ALA A 96 -3.81 -8.37 23.24
CA ALA A 96 -4.10 -7.37 22.21
C ALA A 96 -5.19 -7.90 21.28
N ALA A 97 -6.19 -7.06 21.02
CA ALA A 97 -7.32 -7.39 20.15
C ALA A 97 -7.05 -7.06 18.67
N LEU A 98 -5.98 -6.32 18.38
CA LEU A 98 -5.73 -5.68 17.09
C LEU A 98 -4.26 -5.87 16.68
N ASP A 99 -4.06 -5.96 15.37
CA ASP A 99 -2.76 -5.80 14.69
C ASP A 99 -2.86 -4.63 13.70
N TYR A 100 -1.72 -4.15 13.20
CA TYR A 100 -1.68 -2.91 12.43
C TYR A 100 -0.89 -3.06 11.14
N VAL A 101 -1.33 -2.35 10.11
CA VAL A 101 -0.56 -2.07 8.90
C VAL A 101 -0.48 -0.56 8.74
N GLN A 102 0.72 -0.02 8.76
CA GLN A 102 0.95 1.41 8.58
C GLN A 102 1.46 1.67 7.18
N VAL A 103 0.96 2.75 6.56
CA VAL A 103 1.45 3.19 5.26
C VAL A 103 2.63 4.13 5.49
N MET A 104 3.77 3.79 4.92
CA MET A 104 4.93 4.67 4.82
C MET A 104 5.02 5.24 3.42
N TYR A 105 5.52 6.46 3.31
CA TYR A 105 5.75 7.12 2.03
C TYR A 105 7.24 7.18 1.79
N ALA A 106 7.63 7.06 0.53
CA ALA A 106 9.00 7.19 0.12
C ALA A 106 9.13 8.18 -1.04
N SER A 107 10.08 9.10 -0.95
CA SER A 107 10.50 9.95 -2.07
C SER A 107 12.00 9.88 -2.25
N LYS A 108 12.47 9.80 -3.50
CA LYS A 108 13.88 9.86 -3.85
C LYS A 108 14.24 11.30 -4.19
N GLU A 109 15.00 11.94 -3.31
CA GLU A 109 15.44 13.34 -3.44
C GLU A 109 16.97 13.37 -3.41
N ASP A 110 17.60 14.03 -4.38
CA ASP A 110 19.07 14.07 -4.53
C ASP A 110 19.73 12.67 -4.48
N GLY A 111 19.06 11.69 -5.09
CA GLY A 111 19.53 10.30 -5.16
C GLY A 111 19.34 9.48 -3.87
N LYS A 112 18.74 10.05 -2.82
CA LYS A 112 18.51 9.38 -1.52
C LYS A 112 17.03 9.17 -1.26
N TRP A 113 16.69 8.00 -0.72
CA TRP A 113 15.33 7.71 -0.27
C TRP A 113 15.05 8.36 1.07
N ASN A 114 14.08 9.27 1.09
CA ASN A 114 13.46 9.81 2.30
C ASN A 114 12.20 9.01 2.61
N ILE A 115 11.96 8.76 3.90
CA ILE A 115 10.84 7.96 4.38
C ILE A 115 10.00 8.81 5.32
N TYR A 116 8.69 8.81 5.08
CA TYR A 116 7.73 9.59 5.85
C TYR A 116 6.72 8.63 6.51
N LEU A 117 6.30 8.99 7.73
CA LEU A 117 5.34 8.25 8.55
C LEU A 117 4.32 9.23 9.16
N GLU A 118 3.17 8.69 9.61
CA GLU A 118 2.04 9.43 10.20
C GLU A 118 1.34 10.41 9.24
N SER A 119 0.96 9.97 8.05
CA SER A 119 0.22 10.83 7.10
C SER A 119 -1.03 10.21 6.50
N LEU A 120 -1.11 8.87 6.44
CA LEU A 120 -2.35 8.13 6.15
C LEU A 120 -2.84 7.39 7.40
N PRO A 121 -4.15 7.11 7.50
CA PRO A 121 -4.69 6.24 8.54
C PRO A 121 -4.03 4.86 8.50
N ASN A 122 -3.71 4.33 9.67
CA ASN A 122 -3.27 2.95 9.81
C ASN A 122 -4.44 2.00 9.52
N PHE A 123 -4.19 0.90 8.83
CA PHE A 123 -5.15 -0.19 8.76
C PHE A 123 -5.09 -0.97 10.07
N VAL A 124 -6.26 -1.16 10.68
CA VAL A 124 -6.42 -1.89 11.93
C VAL A 124 -7.07 -3.22 11.60
N ILE A 125 -6.37 -4.31 11.90
CA ILE A 125 -6.82 -5.67 11.61
C ILE A 125 -7.20 -6.35 12.93
N PRO A 126 -8.48 -6.67 13.16
CA PRO A 126 -8.89 -7.34 14.38
C PRO A 126 -8.34 -8.77 14.43
N ARG A 127 -7.95 -9.20 15.62
CA ARG A 127 -7.59 -10.59 15.89
C ARG A 127 -8.83 -11.41 16.13
N LYS A 128 -8.78 -12.68 15.73
CA LYS A 128 -9.83 -13.64 16.05
C LYS A 128 -9.71 -14.06 17.50
N LYS A 129 -10.86 -14.30 18.14
CA LYS A 129 -10.91 -14.86 19.49
C LYS A 129 -11.15 -16.36 19.40
N GLU A 130 -10.22 -17.15 19.91
CA GLU A 130 -10.30 -18.61 19.97
C GLU A 130 -10.13 -19.05 21.42
N ASN A 131 -11.06 -19.85 21.93
CA ASN A 131 -11.03 -20.38 23.31
C ASN A 131 -10.77 -19.31 24.39
N GLY A 132 -11.36 -18.12 24.22
CA GLY A 132 -11.23 -17.03 25.19
C GLY A 132 -10.00 -16.13 25.01
N SER A 133 -9.06 -16.48 24.12
CA SER A 133 -7.82 -15.73 23.87
C SER A 133 -7.78 -15.16 22.44
N PHE A 134 -7.04 -14.07 22.21
CA PHE A 134 -6.83 -13.56 20.87
C PHE A 134 -5.73 -14.34 20.15
N VAL A 135 -5.95 -14.60 18.86
CA VAL A 135 -4.98 -15.21 17.96
C VAL A 135 -4.44 -14.12 17.04
N ALA A 136 -3.13 -13.89 17.13
CA ALA A 136 -2.45 -12.86 16.34
C ALA A 136 -2.56 -13.13 14.83
N ASN A 137 -2.81 -12.08 14.05
CA ASN A 137 -2.77 -12.17 12.59
C ASN A 137 -1.31 -12.35 12.16
N THR A 138 -1.04 -13.32 11.31
CA THR A 138 0.31 -13.50 10.74
C THR A 138 0.71 -12.27 9.91
N LEU A 139 2.01 -11.99 9.81
CA LEU A 139 2.50 -10.90 8.95
C LEU A 139 2.03 -11.05 7.49
N ASN A 140 1.86 -12.28 6.98
CA ASN A 140 1.34 -12.49 5.63
C ASN A 140 -0.14 -12.13 5.50
N GLN A 141 -0.95 -12.31 6.55
CA GLN A 141 -2.34 -11.85 6.55
C GLN A 141 -2.42 -10.32 6.59
N LEU A 142 -1.52 -9.68 7.34
CA LEU A 142 -1.39 -8.23 7.37
C LEU A 142 -0.98 -7.68 5.99
N ALA A 143 0.04 -8.28 5.36
CA ALA A 143 0.47 -7.96 4.00
C ALA A 143 -0.69 -8.04 3.02
N ALA A 144 -1.36 -9.19 2.92
CA ALA A 144 -2.48 -9.40 2.00
C ALA A 144 -3.63 -8.39 2.22
N ALA A 145 -3.90 -8.00 3.47
CA ALA A 145 -4.92 -6.99 3.77
C ALA A 145 -4.51 -5.60 3.28
N GLY A 146 -3.27 -5.17 3.59
CA GLY A 146 -2.75 -3.86 3.18
C GLY A 146 -2.55 -3.76 1.67
N GLU A 147 -1.96 -4.78 1.05
CA GLU A 147 -1.77 -4.86 -0.41
C GLU A 147 -3.10 -4.78 -1.15
N LYS A 148 -4.14 -5.45 -0.65
CA LYS A 148 -5.48 -5.38 -1.23
C LYS A 148 -6.05 -3.95 -1.15
N GLU A 149 -5.84 -3.25 -0.05
CA GLU A 149 -6.39 -1.91 0.13
C GLU A 149 -5.68 -0.88 -0.76
N ILE A 150 -4.34 -0.87 -0.77
CA ILE A 150 -3.56 0.01 -1.64
C ILE A 150 -3.75 -0.36 -3.12
N GLY A 151 -3.75 -1.66 -3.42
CA GLY A 151 -3.86 -2.21 -4.76
C GLY A 151 -5.12 -1.80 -5.52
N ARG A 152 -6.22 -1.51 -4.82
CA ARG A 152 -7.48 -1.02 -5.42
C ARG A 152 -7.34 0.31 -6.17
N GLN A 153 -6.45 1.18 -5.71
CA GLN A 153 -6.24 2.51 -6.29
C GLN A 153 -4.90 2.63 -7.02
N TYR A 154 -3.97 1.73 -6.73
CA TYR A 154 -2.62 1.73 -7.30
C TYR A 154 -2.61 1.51 -8.81
N ARG A 155 -3.52 0.70 -9.35
CA ARG A 155 -3.67 0.53 -10.80
C ARG A 155 -4.99 1.14 -11.27
N SER A 156 -4.95 1.83 -12.41
CA SER A 156 -6.15 2.29 -13.12
C SER A 156 -6.88 1.13 -13.80
N ASP A 157 -8.08 1.38 -14.31
CA ASP A 157 -8.92 0.36 -14.99
C ASP A 157 -8.23 -0.29 -16.20
N ASN A 158 -7.26 0.40 -16.81
CA ASN A 158 -6.45 -0.11 -17.91
C ASN A 158 -5.18 -0.86 -17.45
N GLY A 159 -5.02 -1.11 -16.15
CA GLY A 159 -3.89 -1.83 -15.55
C GLY A 159 -2.60 -1.01 -15.38
N GLN A 160 -2.56 0.25 -15.82
CA GLN A 160 -1.40 1.13 -15.64
C GLN A 160 -1.27 1.59 -14.19
N ILE A 161 -0.06 2.00 -13.79
CA ILE A 161 0.16 2.61 -12.48
C ILE A 161 -0.58 3.94 -12.44
N ASN A 162 -1.38 4.14 -11.39
CA ASN A 162 -2.06 5.40 -11.12
C ASN A 162 -1.10 6.37 -10.43
N ASP A 163 -0.29 7.06 -11.22
CA ASP A 163 0.67 8.04 -10.72
C ASP A 163 0.02 9.17 -9.91
N GLU A 164 -1.20 9.58 -10.26
CA GLU A 164 -1.94 10.61 -9.52
C GLU A 164 -2.24 10.16 -8.09
N PHE A 165 -2.68 8.91 -7.92
CA PHE A 165 -2.92 8.33 -6.59
C PHE A 165 -1.66 8.34 -5.71
N ILE A 166 -0.48 8.16 -6.29
CA ILE A 166 0.79 8.15 -5.56
C ILE A 166 1.28 9.57 -5.31
N ASN A 167 1.35 10.38 -6.36
CA ASN A 167 2.04 11.67 -6.34
C ASN A 167 1.28 12.73 -5.52
N LYS A 168 -0.06 12.67 -5.45
CA LYS A 168 -0.87 13.68 -4.75
C LYS A 168 -0.56 13.80 -3.26
N GLU A 169 -0.06 12.73 -2.64
CA GLU A 169 0.25 12.69 -1.22
C GLU A 169 1.58 13.38 -0.88
N PHE A 170 2.45 13.61 -1.88
CA PHE A 170 3.77 14.22 -1.69
C PHE A 170 3.70 15.74 -1.73
N ASN A 171 3.05 16.32 -0.72
CA ASN A 171 2.81 17.75 -0.58
C ASN A 171 3.49 18.31 0.70
N GLU A 172 3.33 19.61 0.94
CA GLU A 172 3.94 20.27 2.10
C GLU A 172 3.35 19.81 3.44
N ASP A 173 2.10 19.34 3.47
CA ASP A 173 1.50 18.79 4.69
C ASP A 173 2.15 17.47 5.09
N LEU A 174 2.50 16.59 4.14
CA LEU A 174 3.29 15.38 4.38
C LEU A 174 4.61 15.73 5.10
N LYS A 175 5.37 16.68 4.55
CA LYS A 175 6.66 17.11 5.12
C LYS A 175 6.49 17.71 6.52
N LYS A 176 5.48 18.56 6.70
CA LYS A 176 5.19 19.21 7.99
C LYS A 176 4.75 18.21 9.05
N ASN A 177 3.90 17.25 8.69
CA ASN A 177 3.48 16.19 9.60
C ASN A 177 4.67 15.30 9.96
N HIS A 178 5.52 14.97 8.99
CA HIS A 178 6.73 14.21 9.24
C HIS A 178 7.71 14.94 10.19
N GLN A 179 7.93 16.24 10.02
CA GLN A 179 8.75 17.04 10.94
C GLN A 179 8.18 17.02 12.37
N ARG A 180 6.85 17.13 12.52
CA ARG A 180 6.19 17.01 13.83
C ARG A 180 6.42 15.63 14.44
N PHE A 181 6.27 14.57 13.65
CA PHE A 181 6.56 13.21 14.08
C PHE A 181 8.00 13.08 14.61
N LEU A 182 9.00 13.56 13.86
CA LEU A 182 10.41 13.51 14.28
C LEU A 182 10.72 14.32 15.54
N SER A 183 9.94 15.37 15.82
CA SER A 183 10.14 16.22 17.01
C SER A 183 9.66 15.57 18.32
N ARG A 184 8.86 14.50 18.25
CA ARG A 184 8.33 13.79 19.42
C ARG A 184 9.32 12.73 19.86
N LYS A 185 10.09 13.03 20.90
CA LYS A 185 11.01 12.08 21.53
C LYS A 185 10.51 11.70 22.91
N ILE A 186 10.67 10.43 23.29
CA ILE A 186 10.46 10.00 24.67
C ILE A 186 11.37 10.87 25.56
N LYS A 187 10.77 11.53 26.56
CA LYS A 187 11.52 12.22 27.59
C LYS A 187 12.02 11.18 28.58
N ASN A 188 13.34 11.06 28.71
CA ASN A 188 13.98 10.27 29.76
C ASN A 188 13.75 10.87 31.14
#